data_AF-A0A392TH41-F1
#
_entry.id   AF-A0A392TH41-F1
#
_cell.length_a   1.000
_cell.length_b   1.000
_cell.length_c   1.000
_cell.angle_alpha   90.00
_cell.angle_beta   90.00
_cell.angle_gamma   90.00
#
_symmetry.space_group_name_H-M   'P 1'
#
loop_
_entity.id
_entity.type
_entity.pdbx_description
1 polymer ?
#
loop_
_entity_poly.entity_id
_entity_poly.type
_entity_poly.pdbx_seq_one_letter_code
_entity_poly.pdbx_strand_id
1 'polypeptide(L)' 'MDNDNGFYMVNFDHAADREKVITGGPCLIYDHCLAVSHWSPEFALPNAKVERTIVW' A
#
# COMPACT_ATOMS: atom_id res chain seq x y z
N MET A 1 11.92 -19.25 2.49
CA MET A 1 11.55 -18.69 1.18
C MET A 1 11.25 -17.23 1.49
N ASP A 2 12.24 -16.36 1.31
CA ASP A 2 12.14 -14.93 1.63
C ASP A 2 11.14 -14.29 0.67
N ASN A 3 9.88 -14.22 1.10
CA ASN A 3 8.89 -13.36 0.48
C ASN A 3 9.15 -11.93 0.99
N ASP A 4 10.22 -11.32 0.48
CA ASP A 4 10.62 -9.96 0.86
C ASP A 4 9.52 -8.99 0.40
N ASN A 5 8.82 -8.40 1.36
CA ASN A 5 7.76 -7.44 1.08
C ASN A 5 8.39 -6.09 0.70
N GLY A 6 8.32 -5.73 -0.58
CA GLY A 6 8.78 -4.42 -1.06
C GLY A 6 7.80 -3.29 -0.72
N PHE A 7 8.33 -2.12 -0.37
CA PHE A 7 7.54 -0.90 -0.18
C PHE A 7 7.71 0.02 -1.40
N TYR A 8 6.58 0.53 -1.91
CA TYR A 8 6.56 1.48 -3.02
C TYR A 8 5.82 2.75 -2.59
N MET A 9 6.30 3.89 -3.07
CA MET A 9 5.61 5.17 -2.88
C MET A 9 5.05 5.62 -4.21
N VAL A 10 3.75 5.93 -4.22
CA VAL A 10 3.03 6.37 -5.42
C VAL A 10 2.43 7.73 -5.13
N ASN A 11 2.71 8.70 -6.01
CA ASN A 11 2.04 9.99 -6.01
C ASN A 11 0.89 9.98 -7.01
N PHE A 12 -0.21 10.63 -6.64
CA PHE A 12 -1.40 10.78 -7.47
C PHE A 12 -1.63 12.26 -7.74
N ASP A 13 -1.66 12.65 -9.02
CA ASP A 13 -1.98 14.02 -9.42
C ASP A 13 -3.48 14.32 -9.34
N HIS A 14 -4.33 13.28 -9.42
CA HIS A 14 -5.77 13.41 -9.39
C HIS A 14 -6.40 12.73 -8.16
N ALA A 15 -7.26 13.47 -7.46
CA ALA A 15 -7.87 13.01 -6.21
C ALA A 15 -8.76 11.77 -6.39
N ALA A 16 -9.48 11.66 -7.50
CA ALA A 16 -10.33 10.50 -7.77
C ALA A 16 -9.53 9.21 -8.00
N ASP A 17 -8.33 9.29 -8.56
CA ASP A 17 -7.46 8.11 -8.73
C ASP A 17 -6.95 7.62 -7.37
N ARG A 18 -6.56 8.56 -6.50
CA ARG A 18 -6.17 8.25 -5.11
C ARG A 18 -7.33 7.59 -4.36
N GLU A 19 -8.53 8.17 -4.44
CA GLU A 19 -9.72 7.63 -3.78
C GLU A 19 -10.03 6.22 -4.26
N LYS A 20 -10.01 5.99 -5.58
CA LYS A 20 -10.22 4.67 -6.17
C LYS A 20 -9.21 3.64 -5.68
N VAL A 21 -7.93 3.98 -5.56
CA VAL A 21 -6.91 3.05 -5.06
C VAL A 21 -7.08 2.74 -3.57
N ILE A 22 -7.46 3.73 -2.75
CA ILE A 22 -7.68 3.53 -1.31
C ILE A 22 -8.96 2.75 -1.02
N THR A 23 -10.03 2.99 -1.80
CA THR A 23 -11.37 2.47 -1.51
C THR A 23 -11.79 1.28 -2.37
N GLY A 24 -11.18 1.04 -3.52
CA GLY A 24 -11.70 0.08 -4.50
C GLY A 24 -10.67 -0.55 -5.43
N GLY A 25 -9.37 -0.45 -5.12
CA GLY A 25 -8.32 -1.12 -5.88
C GLY A 25 -8.26 -2.62 -5.61
N PRO A 26 -7.83 -3.46 -6.57
CA PRO A 26 -7.60 -4.87 -6.31
C PRO A 26 -6.52 -5.06 -5.23
N CYS A 27 -6.85 -5.78 -4.16
CA CYS A 27 -5.94 -6.12 -3.06
C CYS A 27 -4.89 -7.17 -3.43
N LEU A 28 -4.97 -7.75 -4.64
CA LEU A 28 -4.09 -8.81 -5.13
C LEU A 28 -3.47 -8.39 -6.45
N ILE A 29 -2.14 -8.36 -6.49
CA ILE A 29 -1.35 -8.20 -7.71
C ILE A 29 -0.47 -9.44 -7.84
N TYR A 30 -0.69 -10.25 -8.88
CA TYR A 30 0.03 -11.52 -9.10
C TYR A 30 0.07 -12.42 -7.84
N ASP A 31 -1.09 -12.65 -7.21
CA ASP A 31 -1.23 -13.46 -5.98
C ASP A 31 -0.53 -12.89 -4.73
N HIS A 32 0.00 -11.66 -4.78
CA HIS A 32 0.55 -10.96 -3.63
C HIS A 32 -0.44 -9.94 -3.06
N CYS A 33 -0.61 -9.96 -1.74
CA CYS A 33 -1.45 -9.00 -1.03
C CYS A 33 -0.83 -7.59 -1.08
N LEU A 34 -1.59 -6.62 -1.55
CA LEU A 34 -1.24 -5.21 -1.53
C LEU A 34 -1.90 -4.53 -0.32
N ALA A 35 -1.09 -3.90 0.53
CA ALA A 35 -1.56 -2.99 1.56
C ALA A 35 -1.30 -1.55 1.13
N VAL A 36 -2.34 -0.71 1.18
CA VAL A 36 -2.25 0.71 0.85
C VAL A 36 -2.49 1.53 2.11
N SER A 37 -1.63 2.52 2.35
CA SER A 37 -1.77 3.49 3.44
C SER A 37 -1.49 4.89 2.92
N HIS A 38 -2.03 5.90 3.61
CA HIS A 38 -1.60 7.28 3.39
C HIS A 38 -0.12 7.42 3.72
N TRP A 39 0.59 8.17 2.88
CA TRP A 39 1.98 8.53 3.13
C TRP A 39 2.07 9.43 4.37
N SER A 40 3.08 9.17 5.19
CA SER A 40 3.47 10.02 6.33
C SER A 40 4.95 10.36 6.22
N PRO A 41 5.37 11.59 6.52
CA PRO A 41 6.79 11.95 6.59
C PRO A 41 7.57 11.19 7.68
N GLU A 42 6.87 10.56 8.62
CA GLU A 42 7.47 9.73 9.68
C GLU A 42 7.70 8.27 9.23
N PHE A 43 7.34 7.94 7.98
CA PHE A 43 7.53 6.60 7.45
C PHE A 43 9.02 6.27 7.29
N ALA A 44 9.48 5.24 8.00
CA ALA A 44 10.84 4.72 7.92
C ALA A 44 10.82 3.20 7.66
N LEU A 45 11.47 2.76 6.58
CA LEU A 45 11.57 1.36 6.16
C LEU A 45 11.93 0.37 7.28
N PRO A 46 12.95 0.59 8.14
CA PRO A 46 13.32 -0.39 9.17
C PRO A 46 12.27 -0.55 10.28
N ASN A 47 11.33 0.41 10.41
CA ASN A 47 10.26 0.38 11.40
C ASN A 47 8.88 0.13 10.76
N ALA A 48 8.83 -0.08 9.45
CA ALA A 48 7.59 -0.22 8.71
C ALA A 48 6.95 -1.58 9.03
N LYS A 49 5.99 -1.58 9.96
CA LYS A 49 5.08 -2.70 10.18
C LYS A 49 3.82 -2.49 9.37
N VAL A 50 3.45 -3.47 8.55
CA VAL A 50 2.13 -3.51 7.89
C VAL A 50 1.11 -3.89 8.97
N GLU A 51 0.69 -2.91 9.76
CA GLU A 51 -0.23 -3.12 10.90
C GLU A 51 -1.68 -3.31 10.45
N ARG A 52 -2.02 -2.91 9.21
CA ARG A 52 -3.38 -2.99 8.67
C ARG A 52 -3.36 -3.49 7.23
N THR A 53 -3.61 -4.78 7.07
CA THR A 53 -4.11 -5.32 5.81
C THR A 53 -5.57 -4.88 5.72
N ILE A 54 -5.89 -3.94 4.82
CA ILE A 54 -7.29 -3.74 4.43
C ILE A 54 -7.65 -4.97 3.59
N VAL A 55 -8.23 -5.96 4.26
CA VAL A 55 -8.92 -7.06 3.61
C VAL A 55 -10.36 -6.58 3.43
N TRP A 56 -10.77 -6.39 2.18
CA TRP A 56 -12.19 -6.29 1.86
C TRP A 56 -12.82 -7.68 1.92
#